data_AF-A0A0P6XDV6-F1
#
_entry.id   AF-A0A0P6XDV6-F1
#
_cell.length_a   1.000
_cell.length_b   1.000
_cell.length_c   1.000
_cell.angle_alpha   90.00
_cell.angle_beta   90.00
_cell.angle_gamma   90.00
#
_symmetry.space_group_name_H-M   'P 1'
#
loop_
_entity.id
_entity.type
_entity.pdbx_description
1 polymer ?
#
loop_
_entity_poly.entity_id
_entity_poly.type
_entity_poly.pdbx_seq_one_letter_code
_entity_poly.pdbx_strand_id
1 'polypeptide(L)'
;MQPSLLGKLGAWIFMIVGLGHLYVQLFATEADSSAASQLRQIEVQLPGVQRSMLQLHSGFSLTMGYLLIGYGVLNLLILRVLGNEPARLQAIWRFNSAVSLGLAVLSLRYFFIFPSSSFSITTVVYALASRQAQPQHPSQA
;
A
#
# COMPACT_ATOMS: atom_id res chain seq x y z
N MET A 1 27.18 -2.22 3.05
CA MET A 1 26.30 -3.40 2.89
C MET A 1 25.20 -3.06 1.89
N GLN A 2 24.76 -4.01 1.08
CA GLN A 2 23.71 -3.76 0.08
C GLN A 2 22.35 -3.62 0.77
N PRO A 3 21.52 -2.64 0.38
CA PRO A 3 20.16 -2.49 0.91
C PRO A 3 19.33 -3.75 0.62
N SER A 4 18.47 -4.16 1.58
CA SER A 4 17.65 -5.36 1.46
C SER A 4 16.84 -5.34 0.15
N LEU A 5 17.18 -6.25 -0.77
CA LEU A 5 16.48 -6.41 -2.05
C LEU A 5 14.99 -6.69 -1.82
N LEU A 6 14.68 -7.49 -0.80
CA LEU A 6 13.30 -7.80 -0.40
C LEU A 6 12.56 -6.55 0.08
N GLY A 7 13.19 -5.73 0.93
CA GLY A 7 12.61 -4.45 1.36
C GLY A 7 12.28 -3.53 0.18
N LYS A 8 13.18 -3.45 -0.82
CA LYS A 8 12.96 -2.69 -2.05
C LYS A 8 11.80 -3.27 -2.87
N LEU A 9 11.74 -4.59 -3.02
CA LEU A 9 10.68 -5.27 -3.76
C LEU A 9 9.31 -4.99 -3.15
N GLY A 10 9.17 -5.11 -1.83
CA GLY A 10 7.91 -4.78 -1.14
C GLY A 10 7.49 -3.33 -1.36
N ALA A 11 8.44 -2.39 -1.34
CA ALA A 11 8.17 -0.98 -1.58
C ALA A 11 7.72 -0.70 -3.03
N TRP A 12 8.35 -1.36 -4.00
CA TRP A 12 7.97 -1.27 -5.40
C TRP A 12 6.58 -1.84 -5.68
N ILE A 13 6.20 -2.94 -5.02
CA ILE A 13 4.85 -3.50 -5.16
C ILE A 13 3.80 -2.47 -4.72
N PHE A 14 3.99 -1.81 -3.58
CA PHE A 14 3.10 -0.72 -3.13
C PHE A 14 2.97 0.40 -4.17
N MET A 15 4.09 0.84 -4.75
CA MET A 15 4.08 1.87 -5.80
C MET A 15 3.34 1.41 -7.05
N ILE A 16 3.58 0.18 -7.52
CA ILE A 16 2.93 -0.37 -8.72
C ILE A 16 1.42 -0.51 -8.50
N VAL A 17 1.00 -1.00 -7.34
CA VAL A 17 -0.44 -1.10 -7.00
C VAL A 17 -1.07 0.28 -6.93
N GLY A 18 -0.41 1.25 -6.29
CA GLY A 18 -0.90 2.64 -6.21
C GLY A 18 -0.99 3.32 -7.59
N LEU A 19 0.03 3.15 -8.44
CA LEU A 19 0.03 3.66 -9.81
C LEU A 19 -1.06 2.99 -10.67
N GLY A 20 -1.21 1.68 -10.57
CA GLY A 20 -2.27 0.94 -11.26
C GLY A 20 -3.67 1.41 -10.82
N HIS A 21 -3.85 1.66 -9.52
CA HIS A 21 -5.09 2.19 -8.99
C HIS A 21 -5.41 3.59 -9.52
N LEU A 22 -4.44 4.52 -9.51
CA LEU A 22 -4.60 5.85 -10.09
C LEU A 22 -4.87 5.79 -11.59
N TYR A 23 -4.16 4.92 -12.31
CA TYR A 23 -4.33 4.76 -13.74
C TYR A 23 -5.76 4.33 -14.07
N VAL A 24 -6.28 3.32 -13.37
CA VAL A 24 -7.67 2.87 -13.54
C VAL A 24 -8.64 4.01 -13.18
N GLN A 25 -8.43 4.70 -12.06
CA GLN A 25 -9.35 5.75 -11.62
C GLN A 25 -9.38 6.98 -12.55
N LEU A 26 -8.29 7.28 -13.27
CA LEU A 26 -8.17 8.44 -14.16
C LEU A 26 -8.49 8.13 -15.62
N PHE A 27 -8.18 6.91 -16.08
CA PHE A 27 -8.21 6.56 -17.50
C PHE A 27 -9.12 5.41 -17.85
N ALA A 28 -9.58 4.61 -16.88
CA ALA A 28 -10.66 3.69 -17.16
C ALA A 28 -11.91 4.53 -17.38
N THR A 29 -12.40 4.54 -18.62
CA THR A 29 -13.67 5.16 -18.95
C THR A 29 -14.72 4.55 -18.03
N GLU A 30 -15.45 5.37 -17.29
CA GLU A 30 -16.71 4.92 -16.70
C GLU A 30 -17.59 4.52 -17.90
N ALA A 31 -17.55 3.24 -18.29
CA ALA A 31 -18.69 2.67 -19.00
C ALA A 31 -19.88 3.05 -18.14
N ASP A 32 -20.81 3.83 -18.70
CA ASP A 32 -21.90 4.49 -17.98
C ASP A 32 -22.69 3.43 -17.21
N SER A 33 -22.22 3.16 -16.01
CA SER A 33 -22.62 2.01 -15.25
C SER A 33 -23.75 2.48 -14.37
N SER A 34 -24.80 1.68 -14.27
CA SER A 34 -25.92 1.95 -13.38
C SER A 34 -25.47 2.27 -11.94
N ALA A 35 -24.29 1.79 -11.53
CA ALA A 35 -23.68 2.13 -10.25
C ALA A 35 -23.18 3.59 -10.16
N ALA A 36 -22.47 4.08 -11.18
CA ALA A 36 -21.94 5.46 -11.17
C ALA A 36 -23.07 6.50 -11.16
N SER A 37 -24.14 6.25 -11.92
CA SER A 37 -25.32 7.13 -11.93
C SER A 37 -26.08 7.13 -10.59
N GLN A 38 -26.20 5.98 -9.92
CA GLN A 38 -26.77 5.89 -8.58
C GLN A 38 -25.96 6.68 -7.54
N LEU A 39 -24.62 6.58 -7.57
CA LEU A 39 -23.76 7.34 -6.64
C LEU A 39 -23.80 8.86 -6.86
N ARG A 40 -24.13 9.31 -8.09
CA ARG A 40 -24.30 10.75 -8.38
C ARG A 40 -25.54 11.33 -7.72
N GLN A 41 -26.60 10.53 -7.57
CA GLN A 41 -27.89 10.97 -7.01
C GLN A 41 -27.88 11.06 -5.48
N ILE A 42 -26.92 10.40 -4.82
CA ILE A 42 -26.78 10.46 -3.37
C ILE A 42 -25.95 11.68 -3.02
N GLU A 43 -26.57 12.69 -2.42
CA GLU A 43 -25.89 13.86 -1.90
C GLU A 43 -25.48 13.66 -0.45
N VAL A 44 -24.25 14.07 -0.13
CA VAL A 44 -23.70 14.07 1.22
C VAL A 44 -23.43 15.52 1.61
N GLN A 45 -24.03 15.93 2.72
CA GLN A 45 -23.76 17.23 3.32
C GLN A 45 -22.66 17.06 4.37
N LEU A 46 -21.51 17.67 4.09
CA LEU A 46 -20.43 17.86 5.05
C LEU A 46 -20.44 19.33 5.49
N PRO A 47 -19.91 19.66 6.69
CA PRO A 47 -19.82 21.04 7.14
C PRO A 47 -19.19 21.96 6.08
N GLY A 48 -19.97 22.89 5.54
CA GLY A 48 -19.54 23.87 4.55
C GLY A 48 -19.42 23.36 3.11
N VAL A 49 -19.74 22.09 2.79
CA VAL A 49 -19.63 21.55 1.43
C VAL A 49 -20.71 20.52 1.13
N GLN A 50 -21.40 20.68 -0.01
CA GLN A 50 -22.29 19.68 -0.58
C GLN A 50 -21.54 18.93 -1.70
N ARG A 51 -21.46 17.60 -1.61
CA ARG A 51 -20.81 16.73 -2.61
C ARG A 51 -21.70 15.54 -2.91
N SER A 52 -21.61 15.01 -4.12
CA SER A 52 -22.21 13.70 -4.41
C SER A 52 -21.35 12.58 -3.83
N MET A 53 -21.98 11.44 -3.52
CA MET A 53 -21.27 10.25 -3.06
C MET A 53 -20.25 9.77 -4.09
N LEU A 54 -20.52 9.96 -5.40
CA LEU A 54 -19.54 9.71 -6.45
C LEU A 54 -18.28 10.57 -6.28
N GLN A 55 -18.42 11.88 -6.04
CA GLN A 55 -17.28 12.77 -5.84
C GLN A 55 -16.45 12.36 -4.63
N LEU A 56 -17.09 11.94 -3.54
CA LEU A 56 -16.39 11.43 -2.35
C LEU A 56 -15.67 10.11 -2.66
N HIS A 57 -16.35 9.16 -3.30
CA HIS A 57 -15.77 7.88 -3.71
C HIS A 57 -14.52 8.07 -4.58
N SER A 58 -14.62 8.89 -5.64
CA SER A 58 -13.48 9.19 -6.52
C SER A 58 -12.36 9.91 -5.77
N GLY A 59 -12.69 10.87 -4.90
CA GLY A 59 -11.71 11.59 -4.08
C GLY A 59 -10.94 10.66 -3.13
N PHE A 60 -11.64 9.74 -2.46
CA PHE A 60 -11.02 8.74 -1.59
C PHE A 60 -10.15 7.74 -2.37
N SER A 61 -10.60 7.29 -3.54
CA SER A 61 -9.82 6.41 -4.41
C SER A 61 -8.52 7.06 -4.89
N LEU A 62 -8.58 8.31 -5.36
CA LEU A 62 -7.38 9.08 -5.74
C LEU A 62 -6.42 9.25 -4.55
N THR A 63 -6.97 9.58 -3.38
CA THR A 63 -6.18 9.71 -2.15
C THR A 63 -5.51 8.38 -1.78
N MET A 64 -6.22 7.25 -1.87
CA MET A 64 -5.67 5.93 -1.58
C MET A 64 -4.52 5.59 -2.53
N GLY A 65 -4.69 5.79 -3.84
CA GLY A 65 -3.64 5.55 -4.83
C GLY A 65 -2.38 6.37 -4.54
N TYR A 66 -2.55 7.66 -4.22
CA TYR A 66 -1.45 8.54 -3.83
C TYR A 66 -0.76 8.09 -2.53
N LEU A 67 -1.52 7.70 -1.51
CA LEU A 67 -0.97 7.21 -0.25
C LEU A 67 -0.18 5.91 -0.41
N LEU A 68 -0.63 4.98 -1.28
CA LEU A 68 0.12 3.75 -1.57
C LEU A 68 1.46 4.04 -2.24
N ILE A 69 1.49 4.99 -3.18
CA ILE A 69 2.74 5.45 -3.81
C ILE A 69 3.64 6.09 -2.76
N GLY A 70 3.10 7.01 -1.95
CA GLY A 70 3.82 7.67 -0.88
C GLY A 70 4.40 6.67 0.14
N TYR A 71 3.64 5.65 0.50
CA TYR A 71 4.10 4.58 1.41
C TYR A 71 5.26 3.78 0.82
N GLY A 72 5.19 3.44 -0.48
CA GLY A 72 6.29 2.79 -1.19
C GLY A 72 7.55 3.67 -1.25
N VAL A 73 7.40 4.96 -1.62
CA VAL A 73 8.51 5.93 -1.65
C VAL A 73 9.15 6.09 -0.27
N LEU A 74 8.34 6.23 0.79
CA LEU A 74 8.81 6.34 2.16
C LEU A 74 9.68 5.12 2.56
N ASN A 75 9.26 3.92 2.18
CA ASN A 75 10.04 2.70 2.44
C ASN A 75 11.37 2.66 1.69
N LEU A 76 11.42 3.18 0.46
CA LEU A 76 12.69 3.33 -0.28
C LEU A 76 13.61 4.37 0.37
N LEU A 77 13.06 5.47 0.89
CA LEU A 77 13.82 6.48 1.62
C LEU A 77 14.36 5.92 2.94
N ILE A 78 13.55 5.17 3.69
CA ILE A 78 13.98 4.46 4.91
C ILE A 78 15.15 3.54 4.62
N LEU A 79 15.10 2.74 3.54
CA LEU A 79 16.20 1.88 3.13
C LEU A 79 17.49 2.65 2.82
N ARG A 80 17.37 3.85 2.27
CA ARG A 80 18.49 4.72 1.97
C ARG A 80 19.12 5.32 3.23
N VAL A 81 18.30 5.71 4.21
CA VAL A 81 18.75 6.36 5.44
C VAL A 81 19.22 5.36 6.50
N LEU A 82 18.47 4.28 6.71
CA LEU A 82 18.70 3.28 7.77
C LEU A 82 19.36 2.00 7.28
N GLY A 83 19.90 1.98 6.05
CA GLY A 83 20.47 0.80 5.40
C GLY A 83 21.53 0.03 6.21
N ASN A 84 22.22 0.72 7.14
CA ASN A 84 23.26 0.16 7.99
C ASN A 84 22.79 -0.16 9.42
N GLU A 85 21.49 -0.01 9.72
CA GLU A 85 20.91 -0.22 11.06
C GLU A 85 19.95 -1.42 11.06
N PRO A 86 20.47 -2.68 11.12
CA PRO A 86 19.67 -3.89 10.92
C PRO A 86 18.53 -4.03 11.93
N ALA A 87 18.75 -3.65 13.20
CA ALA A 87 17.71 -3.72 14.23
C ALA A 87 16.52 -2.79 13.94
N ARG A 88 16.76 -1.56 13.45
CA ARG A 88 15.69 -0.63 13.08
C ARG A 88 14.96 -1.08 11.82
N LEU A 89 15.71 -1.55 10.81
CA LEU A 89 15.12 -2.10 9.59
C LEU A 89 14.23 -3.32 9.89
N GLN A 90 14.65 -4.21 10.80
CA GLN A 90 13.85 -5.35 11.22
C GLN A 90 12.49 -4.91 11.79
N ALA A 91 12.47 -3.92 12.68
CA ALA A 91 11.23 -3.41 13.26
C ALA A 91 10.29 -2.84 12.17
N ILE A 92 10.85 -2.09 11.23
CA ILE A 92 10.09 -1.52 10.10
C ILE A 92 9.52 -2.62 9.20
N TRP A 93 10.29 -3.68 8.90
CA TRP A 93 9.80 -4.79 8.08
C TRP A 93 8.72 -5.62 8.78
N ARG A 94 8.79 -5.79 10.10
CA ARG A 94 7.70 -6.41 10.86
C ARG A 94 6.44 -5.57 10.81
N PHE A 95 6.56 -4.26 11.00
CA PHE A 95 5.44 -3.34 10.90
C PHE A 95 4.80 -3.38 9.50
N ASN A 96 5.62 -3.28 8.44
CA ASN A 96 5.12 -3.35 7.07
C ASN A 96 4.45 -4.68 6.74
N SER A 97 4.99 -5.79 7.25
CA SER A 97 4.37 -7.12 7.09
C SER A 97 2.99 -7.18 7.76
N ALA A 98 2.85 -6.59 8.95
CA ALA A 98 1.56 -6.51 9.64
C ALA A 98 0.56 -5.61 8.89
N VAL A 99 1.01 -4.44 8.41
CA VAL A 99 0.17 -3.53 7.61
C VAL A 99 -0.29 -4.21 6.32
N SER A 100 0.63 -4.84 5.58
CA SER A 100 0.28 -5.52 4.33
C SER A 100 -0.60 -6.75 4.57
N LEU A 101 -0.48 -7.43 5.71
CA LEU A 101 -1.38 -8.52 6.08
C LEU A 101 -2.80 -8.00 6.31
N GLY A 102 -2.95 -6.89 7.04
CA GLY A 102 -4.22 -6.21 7.22
C GLY A 102 -4.86 -5.82 5.88
N LEU A 103 -4.06 -5.23 4.98
CA LEU A 103 -4.49 -4.90 3.62
C LEU A 103 -4.86 -6.15 2.80
N ALA A 104 -4.11 -7.25 2.91
CA ALA A 104 -4.43 -8.50 2.23
C ALA A 104 -5.76 -9.09 2.69
N VAL A 105 -6.02 -9.10 4.00
CA VAL A 105 -7.29 -9.56 4.58
C VAL A 105 -8.47 -8.71 4.09
N LEU A 106 -8.34 -7.38 4.15
CA LEU A 106 -9.37 -6.47 3.62
C LEU A 106 -9.55 -6.66 2.11
N SER A 107 -8.45 -6.80 1.38
CA SER A 107 -8.47 -7.00 -0.07
C SER A 107 -9.19 -8.28 -0.47
N LEU A 108 -8.94 -9.39 0.23
CA LEU A 108 -9.64 -10.66 -0.02
C LEU A 108 -11.15 -10.57 0.19
N ARG A 109 -11.60 -9.66 1.07
CA ARG A 109 -13.02 -9.47 1.36
C ARG A 109 -13.72 -8.54 0.38
N TYR A 110 -13.05 -7.47 -0.05
CA TYR A 110 -13.70 -6.35 -0.74
C TYR A 110 -13.22 -6.10 -2.17
N PHE A 111 -12.10 -6.72 -2.59
CA PHE A 111 -11.46 -6.44 -3.86
C PHE A 111 -11.22 -7.71 -4.68
N PHE A 112 -10.92 -7.51 -5.97
CA PHE A 112 -10.61 -8.57 -6.91
C PHE A 112 -9.19 -9.12 -6.70
N ILE A 113 -8.82 -10.15 -7.48
CA ILE A 113 -7.63 -10.95 -7.23
C ILE A 113 -6.32 -10.16 -7.23
N PHE A 114 -6.22 -9.10 -8.04
CA PHE A 114 -4.95 -8.39 -8.23
C PHE A 114 -4.44 -7.69 -6.95
N PRO A 115 -5.17 -6.75 -6.30
CA PRO A 115 -4.71 -6.17 -5.04
C PRO A 115 -4.47 -7.23 -3.94
N SER A 116 -5.30 -8.28 -3.90
CA SER A 116 -5.21 -9.35 -2.91
C SER A 116 -3.91 -10.14 -3.04
N SER A 117 -3.55 -10.54 -4.27
CA SER A 117 -2.28 -11.19 -4.55
C SER A 117 -1.10 -10.27 -4.25
N SER A 118 -1.15 -9.01 -4.64
CA SER A 118 -0.05 -8.05 -4.41
C SER A 118 0.23 -7.83 -2.92
N PHE A 119 -0.79 -7.61 -2.08
CA PHE A 119 -0.60 -7.42 -0.65
C PHE A 119 -0.19 -8.71 0.07
N SER A 120 -0.65 -9.87 -0.40
CA SER A 120 -0.21 -11.17 0.12
C SER A 120 1.28 -11.40 -0.15
N ILE A 121 1.73 -11.16 -1.39
CA ILE A 121 3.15 -11.23 -1.76
C ILE A 121 3.96 -10.24 -0.92
N THR A 122 3.49 -9.01 -0.79
CA THR A 122 4.16 -7.96 0.00
C THR A 122 4.33 -8.36 1.47
N THR A 123 3.32 -9.02 2.05
CA THR A 123 3.38 -9.56 3.41
C THR A 123 4.50 -10.57 3.59
N VAL A 124 4.59 -11.53 2.67
CA VAL A 124 5.64 -12.55 2.68
C VAL A 124 7.01 -11.92 2.47
N VAL A 125 7.14 -11.00 1.52
CA VAL A 125 8.40 -10.30 1.21
C VAL A 125 8.92 -9.53 2.42
N TYR A 126 8.07 -8.76 3.11
CA TYR A 126 8.48 -8.04 4.31
C TYR A 126 8.75 -8.97 5.51
N ALA A 127 7.99 -10.06 5.66
CA ALA A 127 8.27 -11.05 6.68
C ALA A 127 9.66 -11.67 6.49
N LEU A 128 10.03 -12.03 5.25
CA LEU A 128 11.35 -12.54 4.90
C LEU A 128 12.44 -11.48 5.08
N ALA A 129 12.20 -10.23 4.66
CA ALA A 129 13.13 -9.12 4.88
C ALA A 129 13.43 -8.90 6.38
N SER A 130 12.41 -9.06 7.24
CA SER A 130 12.57 -8.92 8.70
C SER A 130 13.45 -10.02 9.32
N ARG A 131 13.44 -11.22 8.75
CA ARG A 131 14.29 -12.34 9.18
C ARG A 131 15.74 -12.12 8.76
N GLN A 132 15.96 -11.57 7.55
CA GLN A 132 17.30 -11.24 7.07
C GLN A 132 17.96 -10.10 7.85
N ALA A 133 17.17 -9.17 8.37
CA ALA A 133 17.65 -8.03 9.14
C ALA A 133 17.92 -8.35 10.63
N GLN A 134 17.86 -9.63 11.03
CA GLN A 134 18.05 -10.03 12.41
C GLN A 134 19.50 -9.72 12.84
N PRO A 135 19.70 -8.97 13.95
CA PRO A 135 21.04 -8.73 14.48
C PRO A 135 21.70 -10.09 14.76
N GLN A 136 22.93 -10.28 14.27
CA GLN A 136 23.72 -11.41 14.74
C GLN A 136 23.94 -11.21 16.23
N HIS A 137 23.37 -12.07 17.07
CA HIS A 137 23.76 -12.12 18.47
C HIS A 137 25.26 -12.39 18.48
N PRO A 138 26.08 -11.56 19.15
CA PRO A 138 27.46 -11.94 19.39
C PRO A 138 27.38 -13.23 20.22
N SER A 139 27.70 -14.34 19.59
CA SER A 139 28.02 -15.59 20.27
C SER A 139 29.05 -15.23 21.33
N GLN A 140 28.67 -15.40 22.59
CA GLN A 140 29.54 -15.17 23.74
C GLN A 140 30.83 -15.95 23.51
N ALA A 141 31.92 -15.22 23.29
CA ALA A 141 33.28 -15.74 23.27
C ALA A 141 33.77 -15.92 24.70
#